data_AF-A0AAV0NYN2-F1
#
_entry.id   AF-A0AAV0NYN2-F1
#
_cell.length_a   1.000
_cell.length_b   1.000
_cell.length_c   1.000
_cell.angle_alpha   90.00
_cell.angle_beta   90.00
_cell.angle_gamma   90.00
#
_symmetry.space_group_name_H-M   'P 1'
#
loop_
_entity.id
_entity.type
_entity.pdbx_description
1 polymer ?
#
loop_
_entity_poly.entity_id
_entity_poly.type
_entity_poly.pdbx_seq_one_letter_code
_entity_poly.pdbx_strand_id
1 'polypeptide(L)' 'MCLGKKFAYTQMKMVDASFLWRYFVEVVDGQCVVPKETTTLYMKHGLLVKLKPRGIC' A
#
# COMPACT_ATOMS: atom_id res chain seq x y z
N MET A 1 -5.21 15.14 -18.00
CA MET A 1 -4.22 15.78 -17.10
C MET A 1 -4.85 15.92 -15.72
N CYS A 2 -4.32 15.29 -14.66
CA CYS A 2 -4.88 15.38 -13.30
C CYS A 2 -4.21 16.49 -12.50
N LEU A 3 -4.98 17.49 -12.04
CA LEU A 3 -4.49 18.62 -11.24
C LEU A 3 -3.94 18.15 -9.87
N GLY A 4 -4.60 17.16 -9.27
CA GLY A 4 -4.23 16.60 -7.97
C GLY A 4 -2.99 15.71 -7.98
N LYS A 5 -2.32 15.52 -9.12
CA LYS A 5 -1.19 14.58 -9.27
C LYS A 5 -0.12 14.82 -8.20
N LYS A 6 0.41 16.04 -8.11
CA LYS A 6 1.52 16.34 -7.17
C LYS A 6 1.12 16.15 -5.72
N PHE A 7 -0.09 16.55 -5.35
CA PHE A 7 -0.61 16.41 -4.00
C PHE A 7 -0.79 14.93 -3.61
N ALA A 8 -1.40 14.13 -4.49
CA ALA A 8 -1.56 12.69 -4.28
C ALA A 8 -0.21 11.99 -4.11
N TYR A 9 0.79 12.31 -4.94
CA TYR A 9 2.14 11.74 -4.78
C TYR A 9 2.79 12.15 -3.46
N THR A 10 2.61 13.38 -2.98
CA THR A 10 3.15 13.80 -1.69
C THR A 10 2.50 13.03 -0.54
N GLN A 11 1.17 12.86 -0.56
CA GLN A 11 0.47 12.07 0.45
C GLN A 11 0.93 10.61 0.47
N MET A 12 1.04 9.97 -0.70
CA MET A 12 1.52 8.59 -0.83
C MET A 12 2.95 8.45 -0.28
N LYS A 13 3.86 9.36 -0.66
CA LYS A 13 5.26 9.34 -0.17
C LYS A 13 5.36 9.50 1.35
N MET A 14 4.53 10.35 1.96
CA MET A 14 4.52 10.53 3.42
C MET A 14 4.09 9.25 4.14
N VAL A 15 3.06 8.58 3.62
CA VAL A 15 2.59 7.29 4.13
C VAL A 15 3.67 6.23 3.95
N ASP A 16 4.21 6.07 2.73
CA ASP A 16 5.24 5.10 2.41
C ASP A 16 6.48 5.25 3.31
N ALA A 17 6.97 6.48 3.50
CA ALA A 17 8.12 6.76 4.35
C ALA A 17 7.86 6.33 5.81
N SER A 18 6.66 6.61 6.34
CA SER A 18 6.29 6.25 7.70
C SER A 18 6.21 4.73 7.90
N PHE A 19 5.69 4.00 6.91
CA PHE A 19 5.62 2.56 6.93
C PHE A 19 7.01 1.92 6.85
N LEU A 20 7.85 2.33 5.90
CA LEU A 20 9.20 1.80 5.72
C LEU A 20 10.12 2.05 6.92
N TRP A 21 9.91 3.17 7.63
CA TRP A 21 10.66 3.49 8.82
C TRP A 21 10.27 2.61 10.02
N ARG A 22 8.96 2.40 10.22
CA ARG A 22 8.42 1.75 11.43
C ARG A 22 8.16 0.26 11.27
N TYR A 23 8.01 -0.26 10.05
CA TYR A 23 7.57 -1.62 9.81
C TYR A 23 8.33 -2.28 8.66
N PHE A 24 8.60 -3.57 8.83
CA PHE A 24 8.83 -4.49 7.72
C PHE A 24 7.47 -5.00 7.21
N VAL A 25 7.22 -4.80 5.92
CA VAL A 25 5.98 -5.21 5.25
C VAL A 25 6.24 -6.50 4.49
N GLU A 26 5.59 -7.59 4.89
CA GLU A 26 5.67 -8.88 4.22
C GLU A 26 4.30 -9.21 3.60
N VAL A 27 4.29 -9.56 2.32
CA VAL A 27 3.05 -9.99 1.63
C VAL A 27 2.74 -11.43 2.07
N VAL A 28 1.46 -11.71 2.34
CA VAL A 28 1.04 -13.08 2.70
C VAL A 28 1.12 -13.99 1.47
N ASP A 29 1.82 -15.12 1.61
CA ASP A 29 1.94 -16.14 0.56
C ASP A 29 0.59 -16.80 0.24
N GLY A 30 0.36 -17.13 -1.03
CA GLY A 30 -0.82 -17.86 -1.49
C GLY A 30 -2.08 -17.01 -1.71
N GLN A 31 -2.01 -15.68 -1.60
CA GLN A 31 -3.15 -14.81 -1.90
C GLN A 31 -3.28 -14.54 -3.41
N CYS A 32 -4.49 -14.67 -3.94
CA CYS A 32 -4.80 -14.29 -5.32
C CYS A 32 -5.17 -12.81 -5.40
N VAL A 33 -4.19 -11.96 -5.75
CA VAL A 33 -4.42 -10.54 -6.03
C VAL A 33 -5.01 -10.41 -7.43
N VAL A 34 -6.33 -10.25 -7.49
CA VAL A 34 -7.05 -10.05 -8.75
C VAL A 34 -7.79 -8.71 -8.75
N PRO A 35 -7.83 -8.00 -9.89
CA PRO A 35 -8.62 -6.79 -10.01
C PRO A 35 -10.12 -7.11 -9.90
N LYS A 36 -10.87 -6.15 -9.39
CA LYS A 36 -12.33 -6.17 -9.36
C LYS A 36 -12.84 -5.59 -10.68
N GLU A 37 -13.87 -6.20 -11.24
CA GLU A 37 -14.59 -5.72 -12.43
C GLU A 37 -15.42 -4.48 -12.07
N THR A 38 -14.77 -3.33 -11.88
CA THR A 38 -15.39 -2.04 -11.57
C THR A 38 -14.74 -0.91 -12.36
N THR A 39 -15.45 0.21 -12.56
CA THR A 39 -14.96 1.41 -13.26
C THR A 39 -13.64 1.94 -12.68
N THR A 40 -13.45 1.77 -11.36
CA THR A 40 -12.19 2.05 -10.68
C THR A 40 -11.45 0.74 -10.42
N LEU A 41 -10.14 0.71 -10.72
CA LEU A 41 -9.29 -0.46 -10.52
C LEU A 41 -9.03 -0.69 -9.02
N TYR A 42 -9.82 -1.57 -8.41
CA TYR A 42 -9.63 -2.05 -7.04
C TYR A 42 -9.25 -3.52 -7.02
N MET A 43 -8.65 -3.99 -5.93
CA MET A 43 -8.39 -5.42 -5.71
C MET A 43 -9.65 -6.08 -5.15
N LYS A 44 -10.03 -7.27 -5.67
CA LYS A 44 -11.23 -8.00 -5.24
C LYS A 44 -11.14 -8.47 -3.78
N HIS A 45 -9.96 -8.92 -3.35
CA HIS A 45 -9.71 -9.47 -2.01
C HIS A 45 -8.75 -8.60 -1.17
N GLY A 46 -8.50 -7.36 -1.61
CA GLY A 46 -7.47 -6.50 -1.02
C GLY A 46 -6.06 -7.04 -1.19
N LEU A 47 -5.11 -6.45 -0.46
CA LEU A 47 -3.73 -6.93 -0.32
C LEU A 47 -3.46 -7.24 1.15
N LEU A 48 -3.37 -8.51 1.49
CA LEU A 48 -3.06 -8.96 2.85
C LEU A 48 -1.56 -8.87 3.08
N VAL A 49 -1.18 -8.13 4.12
CA VAL A 49 0.22 -7.96 4.52
C VAL A 49 0.39 -8.24 6.00
N LYS A 50 1.56 -8.77 6.38
CA LYS A 50 2.04 -8.86 7.75
C LYS A 50 2.96 -7.67 8.01
N LEU A 51 2.63 -6.89 9.03
CA LEU A 51 3.46 -5.77 9.48
C LEU A 51 4.27 -6.22 10.70
N LYS A 52 5.59 -6.25 10.57
CA LYS A 52 6.50 -6.50 11.69
C LYS A 52 7.12 -5.16 12.10
N PRO A 53 6.94 -4.70 13.35
CA PRO A 53 7.60 -3.49 13.82
C PRO A 53 9.11 -3.60 13.63
N ARG A 54 9.73 -2.57 13.03
CA ARG A 54 11.17 -2.38 13.13
C ARG A 54 11.42 -1.95 14.57
N GLY A 55 12.08 -2.82 15.34
CA GLY A 55 12.56 -2.46 16.68
C GLY A 55 13.47 -1.25 16.56
N ILE A 56 12.94 -0.08 16.90
CA ILE A 56 13.74 1.11 17.12
C ILE A 56 14.10 1.01 18.60
N CYS A 57 15.36 0.68 18.87
CA CYS A 57 15.95 0.85 20.19
C CYS A 57 15.94 2.32 20.60
#